data_AF-A0AAU6LJW1-F1
#
_entry.id   AF-A0AAU6LJW1-F1
#
_cell.length_a   1.000
_cell.length_b   1.000
_cell.length_c   1.000
_cell.angle_alpha   90.00
_cell.angle_beta   90.00
_cell.angle_gamma   90.00
#
_symmetry.space_group_name_H-M   'P 1'
#
loop_
_entity.id
_entity.type
_entity.pdbx_description
1 polymer ?
#
loop_
_entity_poly.entity_id
_entity_poly.type
_entity_poly.pdbx_seq_one_letter_code
_entity_poly.pdbx_strand_id
1 'polypeptide(L)'
;MAPNDFRRSWDGWRPWVLGIATTALLVSTPSYAAAAGAGATVRNQPGITIWAPGGAARCPCPTVDGHHGWCPLPHCDAGPPGCEGPGAPPTGEVTVVKEDESTGDPLSGAVFQLWEETNGIPGLQTTGSDPDTSLGDSCTTATDGTCTRIVPVGVYYWQETQAPPGYDLPANPVFGPLVLTEENVAEGVTVTAENTPTPV
;
A
#
# COMPACT_ATOMS: atom_id res chain seq x y z
N MET A 1 21.46 49.33 -26.53
CA MET A 1 21.73 48.08 -25.78
C MET A 1 20.84 47.02 -26.39
N ALA A 2 21.28 45.99 -27.10
CA ALA A 2 22.59 45.47 -27.45
C ALA A 2 22.49 44.85 -28.87
N PRO A 3 23.60 44.76 -29.62
CA PRO A 3 23.68 43.76 -30.68
C PRO A 3 24.97 42.92 -30.59
N ASN A 4 24.85 41.69 -31.10
CA ASN A 4 25.94 40.80 -31.56
C ASN A 4 26.82 40.22 -30.43
N ASP A 5 27.36 39.01 -30.47
CA ASP A 5 27.87 38.26 -31.63
C ASP A 5 28.05 36.78 -31.25
N PHE A 6 27.92 35.91 -32.24
CA PHE A 6 28.36 34.51 -32.19
C PHE A 6 29.89 34.40 -32.06
N ARG A 7 30.39 33.26 -31.57
CA ARG A 7 31.24 32.33 -32.38
C ARG A 7 31.67 31.06 -31.63
N ARG A 8 31.58 29.93 -32.36
CA ARG A 8 32.35 28.70 -32.17
C ARG A 8 33.80 28.92 -32.63
N SER A 9 34.78 28.24 -32.03
CA SER A 9 35.93 27.74 -32.80
C SER A 9 36.42 26.39 -32.26
N TRP A 10 36.66 25.48 -33.21
CA TRP A 10 37.51 24.30 -33.08
C TRP A 10 38.96 24.74 -33.32
N ASP A 11 39.87 24.49 -32.38
CA ASP A 11 41.28 24.09 -32.57
C ASP A 11 41.97 24.12 -31.20
N GLY A 12 42.74 23.07 -30.90
CA GLY A 12 43.31 22.84 -29.57
C GLY A 12 44.43 23.82 -29.18
N TRP A 13 44.82 23.78 -27.89
CA TRP A 13 46.18 23.53 -27.37
C TRP A 13 46.13 23.67 -25.83
N ARG A 14 46.78 22.72 -25.14
CA ARG A 14 47.04 22.68 -23.68
C ARG A 14 48.15 23.71 -23.32
N PRO A 15 48.68 23.77 -22.07
CA PRO A 15 48.11 23.73 -20.70
C PRO A 15 48.57 24.96 -19.88
N TRP A 16 47.91 25.26 -18.74
CA TRP A 16 48.63 25.82 -17.58
C TRP A 16 48.22 25.04 -16.33
N VAL A 17 49.16 24.21 -15.88
CA VAL A 17 49.17 23.61 -14.56
C VAL A 17 49.52 24.71 -13.57
N LEU A 18 48.60 25.02 -12.66
CA LEU A 18 48.91 25.67 -11.40
C LEU A 18 48.38 24.74 -10.31
N GLY A 19 49.33 24.01 -9.70
CA GLY A 19 49.08 23.19 -8.54
C GLY A 19 48.66 24.06 -7.36
N ILE A 20 47.60 23.63 -6.69
CA ILE A 20 47.36 23.94 -5.29
C ILE A 20 47.11 22.62 -4.57
N ALA A 21 47.86 22.45 -3.48
CA ALA A 21 47.93 21.24 -2.69
C ALA A 21 46.55 20.83 -2.19
N THR A 22 46.12 19.61 -2.54
CA THR A 22 44.99 18.96 -1.87
C THR A 22 45.50 18.42 -0.54
N THR A 23 45.24 19.17 0.53
CA THR A 23 45.34 18.65 1.90
C THR A 23 44.30 17.54 2.02
N ALA A 24 44.76 16.29 1.91
CA ALA A 24 43.95 15.13 2.21
C ALA A 24 43.63 15.14 3.72
N LEU A 25 42.41 15.54 4.08
CA LEU A 25 41.85 15.21 5.38
C LEU A 25 41.69 13.68 5.42
N LEU A 26 42.59 13.02 6.14
CA LEU A 26 42.40 11.65 6.61
C LEU A 26 41.16 11.62 7.49
N VAL A 27 40.03 11.19 6.91
CA VAL A 27 38.91 10.70 7.72
C VAL A 27 39.36 9.35 8.26
N SER A 28 39.79 9.36 9.51
CA SER A 28 40.09 8.17 10.30
C SER A 28 38.90 7.21 10.24
N THR A 29 39.02 6.13 9.49
CA THR A 29 38.15 4.98 9.65
C THR A 29 38.48 4.33 11.00
N PRO A 30 37.54 4.19 11.94
CA PRO A 30 37.78 3.33 13.08
C PRO A 30 37.87 1.88 12.59
N SER A 31 39.10 1.38 12.57
CA SER A 31 39.38 -0.05 12.47
C SER A 31 38.81 -0.71 13.73
N TYR A 32 37.68 -1.41 13.61
CA TYR A 32 37.23 -2.28 14.68
C TYR A 32 38.17 -3.48 14.74
N ALA A 33 39.19 -3.36 15.60
CA ALA A 33 39.95 -4.50 16.09
C ALA A 33 38.99 -5.42 16.85
N ALA A 34 38.91 -6.67 16.40
CA ALA A 34 38.27 -7.75 17.12
C ALA A 34 38.98 -7.94 18.47
N ALA A 35 38.31 -7.55 19.55
CA ALA A 35 38.71 -7.94 20.89
C ALA A 35 38.28 -9.40 21.11
N ALA A 36 39.26 -10.30 21.11
CA ALA A 36 39.09 -11.64 21.66
C ALA A 36 38.90 -11.51 23.19
N GLY A 37 37.65 -11.68 23.64
CA GLY A 37 37.30 -11.79 25.04
C GLY A 37 36.44 -13.04 25.23
N ALA A 38 37.07 -14.14 25.62
CA ALA A 38 36.38 -15.30 26.16
C ALA A 38 35.78 -14.94 27.52
N GLY A 39 34.46 -15.07 27.66
CA GLY A 39 33.77 -14.83 28.94
C GLY A 39 32.26 -14.98 28.79
N ALA A 40 31.72 -16.05 29.35
CA ALA A 40 30.33 -16.44 29.28
C ALA A 40 29.35 -15.36 29.80
N THR A 41 28.47 -14.85 28.95
CA THR A 41 27.03 -14.64 29.22
C THR A 41 26.37 -14.15 27.94
N VAL A 42 25.55 -14.99 27.31
CA VAL A 42 24.69 -14.60 26.18
C VAL A 42 23.62 -13.65 26.73
N ARG A 43 23.85 -12.33 26.61
CA ARG A 43 22.78 -11.34 26.73
C ARG A 43 22.18 -11.12 25.34
N ASN A 44 20.88 -11.30 25.31
CA ASN A 44 19.94 -11.06 24.23
C ASN A 44 20.23 -9.73 23.49
N GLN A 45 20.66 -9.81 22.23
CA GLN A 45 20.62 -8.71 21.27
C GLN A 45 19.63 -9.10 20.16
N PRO A 46 18.60 -8.29 19.88
CA PRO A 46 17.74 -8.51 18.73
C PRO A 46 18.50 -8.15 17.44
N GLY A 47 18.54 -9.07 16.47
CA GLY A 47 19.09 -8.78 15.14
C GLY A 47 19.90 -9.88 14.43
N ILE A 48 20.11 -11.06 15.02
CA ILE A 48 20.78 -12.18 14.30
C ILE A 48 19.76 -13.28 13.99
N THR A 49 19.24 -13.27 12.78
CA THR A 49 18.44 -14.36 12.20
C THR A 49 19.37 -15.53 11.87
N ILE A 50 19.35 -16.56 12.71
CA ILE A 50 20.01 -17.84 12.38
C ILE A 50 19.00 -18.62 11.52
N TRP A 51 19.27 -18.76 10.23
CA TRP A 51 18.48 -19.60 9.32
C TRP A 51 18.60 -21.07 9.74
N ALA A 52 17.48 -21.67 10.15
CA ALA A 52 17.32 -23.12 10.22
C ALA A 52 16.63 -23.60 8.93
N PRO A 53 17.05 -24.73 8.32
CA PRO A 53 16.37 -25.27 7.16
C PRO A 53 14.99 -25.82 7.60
N GLY A 54 13.91 -25.20 7.11
CA GLY A 54 12.54 -25.64 7.42
C GLY A 54 11.47 -24.55 7.62
N GLY A 55 11.77 -23.27 7.38
CA GLY A 55 10.72 -22.23 7.24
C GLY A 55 9.87 -21.93 8.47
N ALA A 56 10.31 -22.32 9.68
CA ALA A 56 9.62 -21.94 10.91
C ALA A 56 10.41 -20.86 11.66
N ALA A 57 9.78 -19.70 11.82
CA ALA A 57 10.27 -18.65 12.68
C ALA A 57 10.24 -19.14 14.14
N ARG A 58 11.37 -19.08 14.84
CA ARG A 58 11.42 -19.34 16.28
C ARG A 58 10.93 -18.09 16.99
N CYS A 59 9.67 -18.08 17.45
CA CYS A 59 9.20 -17.00 18.32
C CYS A 59 9.81 -17.17 19.73
N PRO A 60 10.43 -16.12 20.29
CA PRO A 60 10.88 -16.13 21.67
C PRO A 60 9.71 -15.74 22.59
N CYS A 61 8.72 -16.61 22.80
CA CYS A 61 7.78 -16.44 23.91
C CYS A 61 8.20 -17.36 25.07
N PRO A 62 8.40 -16.85 26.31
CA PRO A 62 8.50 -17.70 27.49
C PRO A 62 7.10 -18.24 27.80
N THR A 63 6.89 -19.53 27.60
CA THR A 63 5.72 -20.22 28.16
C THR A 63 5.87 -20.31 29.68
N VAL A 64 4.74 -20.24 30.40
CA VAL A 64 4.67 -20.34 31.87
C VAL A 64 5.24 -21.66 32.43
N ASP A 65 5.52 -22.63 31.57
CA ASP A 65 6.03 -23.96 31.93
C ASP A 65 7.41 -24.31 31.34
N GLY A 66 8.15 -23.34 30.79
CA GLY A 66 9.58 -23.54 30.46
C GLY A 66 9.89 -24.55 29.34
N HIS A 67 8.90 -24.96 28.56
CA HIS A 67 9.11 -25.81 27.37
C HIS A 67 9.07 -24.96 26.10
N HIS A 68 10.20 -24.91 25.38
CA HIS A 68 10.32 -24.35 24.03
C HIS A 68 9.59 -25.25 23.01
N GLY A 69 8.26 -25.23 23.05
CA GLY A 69 7.39 -26.02 22.19
C GLY A 69 6.95 -25.22 20.96
N TRP A 70 6.96 -25.88 19.80
CA TRP A 70 6.47 -25.35 18.53
C TRP A 70 4.94 -25.30 18.55
N CYS A 71 4.33 -24.18 18.14
CA CYS A 71 2.89 -24.12 17.92
C CYS A 71 2.54 -24.74 16.55
N PRO A 72 1.70 -25.79 16.48
CA PRO A 72 1.15 -26.25 15.21
C PRO A 72 0.05 -25.31 14.73
N LEU A 73 0.02 -25.07 13.41
CA LEU A 73 -1.12 -24.44 12.73
C LEU A 73 -2.43 -25.18 13.10
N PRO A 74 -3.58 -24.49 13.24
CA PRO A 74 -3.90 -23.13 12.79
C PRO A 74 -4.07 -22.09 13.91
N HIS A 75 -3.43 -22.27 15.07
CA HIS A 75 -3.68 -21.43 16.27
C HIS A 75 -2.76 -20.21 16.42
N CYS A 76 -2.11 -19.74 15.35
CA CYS A 76 -1.08 -18.71 15.43
C CYS A 76 -1.62 -17.27 15.34
N ASP A 77 -2.85 -17.06 14.87
CA ASP A 77 -3.37 -15.71 14.57
C ASP A 77 -4.09 -15.04 15.75
N ALA A 78 -4.22 -15.73 16.89
CA ALA A 78 -4.85 -15.21 18.10
C ALA A 78 -3.95 -15.38 19.35
N GLY A 79 -2.65 -15.13 19.19
CA GLY A 79 -1.68 -15.21 20.28
C GLY A 79 -1.97 -14.22 21.42
N PRO A 80 -1.54 -14.50 22.67
CA PRO A 80 -1.65 -13.55 23.78
C PRO A 80 -0.90 -12.24 23.47
N PRO A 81 -1.26 -11.11 24.13
CA PRO A 81 -0.63 -9.82 23.90
C PRO A 81 0.90 -9.94 24.03
N GLY A 82 1.61 -9.65 22.94
CA GLY A 82 3.08 -9.73 22.86
C GLY A 82 3.67 -10.84 21.98
N CYS A 83 2.86 -11.72 21.37
CA CYS A 83 3.34 -12.70 20.37
C CYS A 83 2.73 -12.45 18.96
N GLU A 84 2.21 -11.25 18.68
CA GLU A 84 1.71 -10.85 17.36
C GLU A 84 2.90 -10.74 16.39
N GLY A 85 2.81 -11.35 15.20
CA GLY A 85 3.68 -10.98 14.08
C GLY A 85 3.47 -9.50 13.71
N PRO A 86 4.00 -8.97 12.59
CA PRO A 86 3.40 -7.76 12.04
C PRO A 86 1.90 -8.07 11.90
N GLY A 87 1.07 -7.48 12.76
CA GLY A 87 -0.35 -7.78 12.82
C GLY A 87 -0.94 -7.64 11.43
N ALA A 88 -1.95 -8.43 11.10
CA ALA A 88 -2.69 -8.20 9.88
C ALA A 88 -3.09 -6.71 9.84
N PRO A 89 -2.92 -6.02 8.69
CA PRO A 89 -3.26 -4.61 8.60
C PRO A 89 -4.72 -4.41 9.06
N PRO A 90 -5.01 -3.32 9.79
CA PRO A 90 -6.37 -3.06 10.24
C PRO A 90 -7.29 -2.99 9.02
N THR A 91 -8.50 -3.54 9.16
CA THR A 91 -9.50 -3.59 8.10
C THR A 91 -10.70 -2.71 8.43
N GLY A 92 -11.25 -2.04 7.44
CA GLY A 92 -12.40 -1.15 7.58
C GLY A 92 -13.37 -1.29 6.41
N GLU A 93 -14.51 -0.61 6.53
CA GLU A 93 -15.56 -0.63 5.51
C GLU A 93 -15.26 0.35 4.38
N VAL A 94 -15.44 -0.11 3.15
CA VAL A 94 -15.46 0.71 1.93
C VAL A 94 -16.82 0.51 1.29
N THR A 95 -17.60 1.59 1.23
CA THR A 95 -19.01 1.57 0.84
C THR A 95 -19.27 2.44 -0.39
N VAL A 96 -20.12 1.96 -1.28
CA VAL A 96 -20.74 2.76 -2.34
C VAL A 96 -22.24 2.88 -2.07
N VAL A 97 -22.76 4.10 -2.22
CA VAL A 97 -24.19 4.41 -2.14
C VAL A 97 -24.67 4.80 -3.53
N LYS A 98 -25.62 4.04 -4.07
CA LYS A 98 -26.18 4.25 -5.40
C LYS A 98 -27.50 4.99 -5.30
N GLU A 99 -27.59 6.11 -5.97
CA GLU A 99 -28.76 6.99 -5.95
C GLU A 99 -29.17 7.45 -7.36
N ASP A 100 -30.41 7.92 -7.48
CA ASP A 100 -30.93 8.65 -8.62
C ASP A 100 -30.36 10.07 -8.64
N GLU A 101 -29.80 10.51 -9.76
CA GLU A 101 -29.17 11.83 -9.91
C GLU A 101 -30.14 13.01 -9.65
N SER A 102 -31.42 12.84 -9.95
CA SER A 102 -32.42 13.91 -9.85
C SER A 102 -33.16 13.91 -8.51
N THR A 103 -33.49 12.73 -7.98
CA THR A 103 -34.31 12.62 -6.76
C THR A 103 -33.50 12.33 -5.49
N GLY A 104 -32.29 11.79 -5.62
CA GLY A 104 -31.51 11.28 -4.49
C GLY A 104 -32.09 10.00 -3.88
N ASP A 105 -33.05 9.34 -4.56
CA ASP A 105 -33.62 8.09 -4.07
C ASP A 105 -32.61 6.94 -4.22
N PRO A 106 -32.52 6.02 -3.25
CA PRO A 106 -31.61 4.89 -3.32
C PRO A 106 -31.99 3.91 -4.44
N LEU A 107 -30.98 3.35 -5.13
CA LEU A 107 -31.15 2.44 -6.26
C LEU A 107 -30.54 1.07 -5.99
N SER A 108 -31.39 0.05 -5.99
CA SER A 108 -30.98 -1.35 -5.87
C SER A 108 -30.62 -1.97 -7.22
N GLY A 109 -29.72 -2.95 -7.20
CA GLY A 109 -29.42 -3.79 -8.37
C GLY A 109 -28.31 -3.26 -9.29
N ALA A 110 -27.63 -2.17 -8.91
CA ALA A 110 -26.40 -1.75 -9.58
C ALA A 110 -25.26 -2.70 -9.20
N VAL A 111 -24.36 -3.04 -10.14
CA VAL A 111 -23.25 -3.98 -9.90
C VAL A 111 -21.91 -3.28 -9.98
N PHE A 112 -21.12 -3.41 -8.93
CA PHE A 112 -19.82 -2.78 -8.77
C PHE A 112 -18.70 -3.80 -8.62
N GLN A 113 -17.51 -3.46 -9.13
CA GLN A 113 -16.26 -4.12 -8.82
C GLN A 113 -15.40 -3.20 -7.97
N LEU A 114 -14.85 -3.72 -6.87
CA LEU A 114 -13.87 -3.00 -6.05
C LEU A 114 -12.46 -3.22 -6.62
N TRP A 115 -11.68 -2.15 -6.67
CA TRP A 115 -10.29 -2.15 -7.10
C TRP A 115 -9.42 -1.48 -6.05
N GLU A 116 -8.23 -2.03 -5.84
CA GLU A 116 -7.17 -1.47 -5.02
C GLU A 116 -6.11 -0.83 -5.92
N GLU A 117 -5.75 0.41 -5.60
CA GLU A 117 -4.63 1.12 -6.21
C GLU A 117 -3.32 0.44 -5.82
N THR A 118 -2.63 -0.16 -6.79
CA THR A 118 -1.43 -0.97 -6.52
C THR A 118 -0.19 -0.56 -7.32
N ASN A 119 -0.33 0.32 -8.32
CA ASN A 119 0.77 0.68 -9.22
C ASN A 119 1.31 2.12 -8.96
N GLY A 120 0.61 2.91 -8.15
CA GLY A 120 0.98 4.27 -7.77
C GLY A 120 0.69 5.33 -8.83
N ILE A 121 -0.13 5.03 -9.83
CA ILE A 121 -0.51 5.93 -10.92
C ILE A 121 -1.95 6.43 -10.65
N PRO A 122 -2.16 7.75 -10.48
CA PRO A 122 -3.47 8.27 -10.12
C PRO A 122 -4.59 7.89 -11.10
N GLY A 123 -5.68 7.37 -10.53
CA GLY A 123 -6.89 6.94 -11.26
C GLY A 123 -7.01 5.42 -11.26
N LEU A 124 -8.10 4.88 -11.78
CA LEU A 124 -8.22 3.42 -11.95
C LEU A 124 -7.61 2.96 -13.28
N GLN A 125 -6.72 1.97 -13.27
CA GLN A 125 -6.23 1.27 -14.44
C GLN A 125 -6.65 -0.20 -14.42
N THR A 126 -7.73 -0.51 -15.12
CA THR A 126 -8.25 -1.89 -15.23
C THR A 126 -7.52 -2.75 -16.26
N THR A 127 -6.62 -2.16 -17.06
CA THR A 127 -5.86 -2.83 -18.12
C THR A 127 -4.47 -2.20 -18.26
N GLY A 128 -3.56 -2.89 -18.94
CA GLY A 128 -2.21 -2.40 -19.20
C GLY A 128 -1.14 -3.38 -18.74
N SER A 129 0.11 -2.92 -18.71
CA SER A 129 1.25 -3.71 -18.24
C SER A 129 1.36 -3.80 -16.73
N ASP A 130 0.72 -2.87 -16.01
CA ASP A 130 0.73 -2.78 -14.55
C ASP A 130 -0.64 -2.26 -14.06
N PRO A 131 -1.72 -3.02 -14.24
CA PRO A 131 -3.07 -2.60 -13.83
C PRO A 131 -3.22 -2.65 -12.31
N ASP A 132 -4.25 -1.98 -11.82
CA ASP A 132 -4.71 -2.09 -10.44
C ASP A 132 -5.27 -3.49 -10.13
N THR A 133 -5.39 -3.80 -8.85
CA THR A 133 -5.82 -5.13 -8.40
C THR A 133 -7.33 -5.15 -8.16
N SER A 134 -8.07 -6.04 -8.85
CA SER A 134 -9.49 -6.26 -8.56
C SER A 134 -9.65 -7.12 -7.30
N LEU A 135 -10.54 -6.70 -6.41
CA LEU A 135 -10.76 -7.36 -5.12
C LEU A 135 -12.09 -8.10 -5.06
N GLY A 136 -12.00 -9.41 -4.84
CA GLY A 136 -13.14 -10.29 -4.60
C GLY A 136 -14.16 -10.33 -5.75
N ASP A 137 -15.34 -10.85 -5.44
CA ASP A 137 -16.46 -10.88 -6.38
C ASP A 137 -17.15 -9.51 -6.48
N SER A 138 -17.91 -9.33 -7.56
CA SER A 138 -18.74 -8.14 -7.75
C SER A 138 -19.75 -7.97 -6.61
N CYS A 139 -20.13 -6.72 -6.39
CA CYS A 139 -21.03 -6.31 -5.33
C CYS A 139 -22.27 -5.66 -5.93
N THR A 140 -23.44 -6.15 -5.54
CA THR A 140 -24.72 -5.61 -6.01
C THR A 140 -25.36 -4.75 -4.93
N THR A 141 -25.84 -3.57 -5.28
CA THR A 141 -26.49 -2.67 -4.32
C THR A 141 -27.80 -3.25 -3.81
N ALA A 142 -28.00 -3.19 -2.49
CA ALA A 142 -29.19 -3.65 -1.81
C ALA A 142 -30.36 -2.65 -1.98
N THR A 143 -31.48 -2.92 -1.31
CA THR A 143 -32.69 -2.08 -1.38
C THR A 143 -32.47 -0.66 -0.87
N ASP A 144 -31.51 -0.45 0.02
CA ASP A 144 -31.10 0.87 0.52
C ASP A 144 -30.08 1.58 -0.38
N GLY A 145 -29.79 1.01 -1.56
CA GLY A 145 -28.81 1.55 -2.51
C GLY A 145 -27.37 1.28 -2.13
N THR A 146 -27.09 0.56 -1.04
CA THR A 146 -25.72 0.39 -0.54
C THR A 146 -25.07 -0.90 -0.97
N CYS A 147 -23.75 -0.86 -1.11
CA CYS A 147 -22.88 -2.02 -1.24
C CYS A 147 -21.59 -1.75 -0.44
N THR A 148 -21.20 -2.70 0.42
CA THR A 148 -20.05 -2.54 1.31
C THR A 148 -19.09 -3.73 1.20
N ARG A 149 -17.79 -3.46 1.37
CA ARG A 149 -16.71 -4.45 1.50
C ARG A 149 -15.84 -4.10 2.70
N ILE A 150 -15.33 -5.12 3.39
CA ILE A 150 -14.34 -4.96 4.45
C ILE A 150 -12.98 -5.30 3.87
N VAL A 151 -12.06 -4.34 3.86
CA VAL A 151 -10.73 -4.45 3.26
C VAL A 151 -9.68 -3.82 4.18
N PRO A 152 -8.39 -4.19 4.04
CA PRO A 152 -7.30 -3.52 4.73
C PRO A 152 -7.26 -2.01 4.46
N VAL A 153 -6.49 -1.27 5.24
CA VAL A 153 -6.14 0.12 4.89
C VAL A 153 -5.45 0.18 3.53
N GLY A 154 -5.83 1.17 2.71
CA GLY A 154 -5.42 1.27 1.32
C GLY A 154 -6.16 2.37 0.56
N VAL A 155 -5.91 2.45 -0.75
CA VAL A 155 -6.59 3.37 -1.67
C VAL A 155 -7.41 2.55 -2.65
N TYR A 156 -8.68 2.90 -2.80
CA TYR A 156 -9.66 2.09 -3.51
C TYR A 156 -10.46 2.87 -4.54
N TYR A 157 -10.97 2.14 -5.52
CA TYR A 157 -11.92 2.62 -6.52
C TYR A 157 -13.08 1.66 -6.64
N TRP A 158 -14.30 2.20 -6.69
CA TRP A 158 -15.47 1.47 -7.13
C TRP A 158 -15.67 1.67 -8.62
N GLN A 159 -15.81 0.58 -9.37
CA GLN A 159 -16.18 0.63 -10.78
C GLN A 159 -17.60 0.08 -10.95
N GLU A 160 -18.53 0.88 -11.44
CA GLU A 160 -19.85 0.39 -11.85
C GLU A 160 -19.71 -0.39 -13.16
N THR A 161 -20.06 -1.67 -13.12
CA THR A 161 -19.98 -2.58 -14.26
C THR A 161 -21.34 -2.81 -14.91
N GLN A 162 -22.42 -2.58 -14.16
CA GLN A 162 -23.79 -2.65 -14.64
C GLN A 162 -24.66 -1.64 -13.88
N ALA A 163 -25.35 -0.80 -14.63
CA ALA A 163 -26.34 0.13 -14.10
C ALA A 163 -27.57 -0.61 -13.56
N PRO A 164 -28.29 -0.03 -12.58
CA PRO A 164 -29.55 -0.59 -12.11
C PRO A 164 -30.63 -0.58 -13.22
N PRO A 165 -31.67 -1.42 -13.13
CA PRO A 165 -32.71 -1.49 -14.15
C PRO A 165 -33.39 -0.13 -14.40
N GLY A 166 -33.44 0.31 -15.65
CA GLY A 166 -34.06 1.58 -16.05
C GLY A 166 -33.13 2.80 -15.97
N TYR A 167 -31.84 2.60 -15.71
CA TYR A 167 -30.83 3.64 -15.63
C TYR A 167 -29.71 3.41 -16.65
N ASP A 168 -29.11 4.51 -17.10
CA ASP A 168 -27.95 4.45 -17.98
C ASP A 168 -26.65 4.23 -17.17
N LEU A 169 -25.71 3.48 -17.75
CA LEU A 169 -24.36 3.38 -17.18
C LEU A 169 -23.61 4.69 -17.42
N PRO A 170 -23.00 5.32 -16.40
CA PRO A 170 -22.26 6.55 -16.58
C PRO A 170 -21.12 6.42 -17.58
N ALA A 171 -20.83 7.51 -18.30
CA ALA A 171 -19.70 7.55 -19.25
C ALA A 171 -18.34 7.32 -18.56
N ASN A 172 -18.23 7.75 -17.30
CA ASN A 172 -17.10 7.43 -16.43
C ASN A 172 -17.64 6.69 -15.19
N PRO A 173 -17.68 5.35 -15.20
CA PRO A 173 -18.28 4.56 -14.13
C PRO A 173 -17.29 4.28 -12.98
N VAL A 174 -16.35 5.19 -12.71
CA VAL A 174 -15.30 5.03 -11.70
C VAL A 174 -15.48 6.06 -10.60
N PHE A 175 -15.54 5.59 -9.36
CA PHE A 175 -15.78 6.38 -8.16
C PHE A 175 -14.62 6.19 -7.17
N GLY A 176 -13.95 7.29 -6.84
CA GLY A 176 -12.78 7.31 -5.96
C GLY A 176 -11.81 8.44 -6.33
N PRO A 177 -10.61 8.47 -5.73
CA PRO A 177 -10.09 7.48 -4.78
C PRO A 177 -10.79 7.53 -3.42
N LEU A 178 -11.03 6.36 -2.82
CA LEU A 178 -11.41 6.22 -1.42
C LEU A 178 -10.15 5.85 -0.61
N VAL A 179 -9.78 6.69 0.36
CA VAL A 179 -8.56 6.51 1.14
C VAL A 179 -8.91 6.00 2.54
N LEU A 180 -8.73 4.71 2.76
CA LEU A 180 -8.94 4.06 4.06
C LEU A 180 -7.60 4.02 4.80
N THR A 181 -7.51 4.72 5.93
CA THR A 181 -6.31 4.84 6.77
C THR A 181 -6.59 4.30 8.16
N GLU A 182 -5.55 4.11 8.98
CA GLU A 182 -5.73 3.69 10.38
C GLU A 182 -6.57 4.68 11.21
N GLU A 183 -6.64 5.94 10.80
CA GLU A 183 -7.41 6.98 11.50
C GLU A 183 -8.92 6.83 11.27
N ASN A 184 -9.33 6.51 10.04
CA ASN A 184 -10.75 6.38 9.67
C ASN A 184 -11.20 4.92 9.54
N VAL A 185 -10.33 3.93 9.78
CA VAL A 185 -10.65 2.50 9.59
C VAL A 185 -11.87 2.05 10.40
N ALA A 186 -12.10 2.65 11.57
CA ALA A 186 -13.23 2.35 12.43
C ALA A 186 -14.56 2.96 11.91
N GLU A 187 -14.49 4.07 11.17
CA GLU A 187 -15.66 4.75 10.58
C GLU A 187 -15.96 4.22 9.16
N GLY A 188 -14.93 3.74 8.47
CA GLY A 188 -14.98 3.38 7.07
C GLY A 188 -14.95 4.60 6.14
N VAL A 189 -15.04 4.33 4.83
CA VAL A 189 -15.10 5.34 3.78
C VAL A 189 -16.26 5.05 2.84
N THR A 190 -16.94 6.11 2.41
CA THR A 190 -18.14 6.01 1.57
C THR A 190 -18.05 6.96 0.37
N VAL A 191 -18.56 6.53 -0.78
CA VAL A 191 -18.75 7.36 -1.97
C VAL A 191 -20.17 7.21 -2.51
N THR A 192 -20.73 8.31 -3.05
CA THR A 192 -22.03 8.30 -3.75
C THR A 192 -21.82 8.14 -5.25
N ALA A 193 -22.65 7.29 -5.86
CA ALA A 193 -22.69 7.03 -7.30
C ALA A 193 -24.11 7.33 -7.83
N GLU A 194 -24.23 8.40 -8.62
CA GLU A 194 -25.49 8.89 -9.19
C GLU A 194 -25.67 8.36 -10.62
N ASN A 195 -26.89 7.91 -10.97
CA ASN A 195 -27.23 7.58 -12.38
C ASN A 195 -28.46 8.36 -12.82
N THR A 196 -28.46 8.67 -14.11
CA THR A 196 -29.61 9.25 -14.80
C THR A 196 -30.55 8.14 -15.29
N PRO A 197 -31.88 8.28 -15.12
CA PRO A 197 -32.85 7.36 -15.71
C PRO A 197 -32.74 7.33 -17.24
N THR A 198 -32.89 6.15 -17.84
CA THR A 198 -32.92 6.00 -19.30
C THR A 198 -34.18 6.67 -19.85
N PRO A 199 -34.07 7.58 -20.83
CA PRO A 199 -35.23 8.22 -21.47
C PRO A 199 -36.18 7.20 -22.12
N VAL A 200 -37.49 7.37 -21.92
CA VAL A 200 -38.56 6.53 -22.50
C VAL A 200 -39.04 7.01 -23.87
#